data_AF-A0A8T4B7Y2-F1
#
_entry.id   AF-A0A8T4B7Y2-F1
#
_cell.length_a   1.000
_cell.length_b   1.000
_cell.length_c   1.000
_cell.angle_alpha   90.00
_cell.angle_beta   90.00
_cell.angle_gamma   90.00
#
_symmetry.space_group_name_H-M   'P 1'
#
loop_
_entity.id
_entity.type
_entity.pdbx_description
1 polymer ?
#
loop_
_entity_poly.entity_id
_entity_poly.type
_entity_poly.pdbx_seq_one_letter_code
_entity_poly.pdbx_strand_id
1 'polypeptide(L)'
;MTNTIVIAELNKGSIHSTTKELVSAAQMLGNSCTVVVPCTDSSVADSISSTSGVAKVIIAKSEIFANYDASGWASAIDSVTPEGTIITSASPQSKDLAARLAARRKLSVVQDVVSIQDGQLTSPVYSGKAMQTVSVSGNTVISIRQNVFDASPDGGSAEVSVIDASGNVATAVKELISRASERLDVSEANIIISGGRGMGSPDNFSHLEQIADTLGAAVGASRAAVDTWDDIPHSMQVGQTGKTVNPNLYIAVGISGAIQHLAGMRSSKYIVAINKDADAPIFQHADYGIVATWEEALPVLQSSLSAMM
;
A
#
# COMPACT_ATOMS: atom_id res chain seq x y z
N MET A 1 -27.91 10.24 -3.70
CA MET A 1 -26.68 9.42 -3.69
C MET A 1 -25.52 10.37 -3.59
N THR A 2 -24.62 10.15 -2.64
CA THR A 2 -23.41 10.95 -2.47
C THR A 2 -22.41 10.57 -3.55
N ASN A 3 -21.77 11.56 -4.19
CA ASN A 3 -20.71 11.30 -5.14
C ASN A 3 -19.53 10.63 -4.43
N THR A 4 -18.95 9.61 -5.06
CA THR A 4 -17.70 9.01 -4.59
C THR A 4 -16.54 9.55 -5.42
N ILE A 5 -15.50 10.02 -4.75
CA ILE A 5 -14.33 10.64 -5.37
C ILE A 5 -13.11 9.82 -4.99
N VAL A 6 -12.36 9.32 -5.97
CA VAL A 6 -11.08 8.65 -5.75
C VAL A 6 -9.97 9.66 -6.00
N ILE A 7 -9.06 9.84 -5.05
CA ILE A 7 -7.79 10.54 -5.31
C ILE A 7 -6.79 9.51 -5.80
N ALA A 8 -6.34 9.64 -7.05
CA ALA A 8 -5.38 8.72 -7.62
C ALA A 8 -4.05 8.78 -6.90
N GLU A 9 -3.43 7.61 -6.69
CA GLU A 9 -2.06 7.51 -6.21
C GLU A 9 -1.12 7.43 -7.41
N LEU A 10 -0.02 8.18 -7.38
CA LEU A 10 1.00 8.16 -8.42
C LEU A 10 2.27 7.49 -7.89
N ASN A 11 2.96 6.74 -8.75
CA ASN A 11 4.29 6.22 -8.49
C ASN A 11 5.17 6.50 -9.72
N LYS A 12 6.33 7.15 -9.52
CA LYS A 12 7.31 7.48 -10.58
C LYS A 12 6.70 8.09 -11.85
N GLY A 13 5.69 8.95 -11.72
CA GLY A 13 5.05 9.64 -12.84
C GLY A 13 4.01 8.82 -13.61
N SER A 14 3.58 7.66 -13.09
CA SER A 14 2.46 6.89 -13.61
C SER A 14 1.39 6.67 -12.54
N ILE A 15 0.17 6.35 -12.95
CA ILE A 15 -0.89 5.97 -12.02
C ILE A 15 -0.54 4.64 -11.36
N HIS A 16 -0.54 4.64 -10.04
CA HIS A 16 -0.30 3.46 -9.23
C HIS A 16 -1.47 2.47 -9.37
N SER A 17 -1.15 1.17 -9.40
CA SER A 17 -2.12 0.08 -9.58
C SER A 17 -3.24 0.10 -8.54
N THR A 18 -2.93 0.48 -7.29
CA THR A 18 -3.93 0.65 -6.22
C THR A 18 -5.06 1.59 -6.61
N THR A 19 -4.86 2.55 -7.50
CA THR A 19 -5.94 3.45 -7.93
C THR A 19 -7.14 2.66 -8.50
N LYS A 20 -6.90 1.55 -9.20
CA LYS A 20 -7.97 0.67 -9.69
C LYS A 20 -8.66 -0.10 -8.56
N GLU A 21 -7.96 -0.43 -7.47
CA GLU A 21 -8.55 -1.00 -6.26
C GLU A 21 -9.45 0.01 -5.54
N LEU A 22 -9.02 1.29 -5.50
CA LEU A 22 -9.82 2.37 -4.94
C LEU A 22 -11.11 2.60 -5.74
N VAL A 23 -11.07 2.43 -7.06
CA VAL A 23 -12.26 2.46 -7.93
C VAL A 23 -13.21 1.33 -7.56
N SER A 24 -12.73 0.10 -7.39
CA SER A 24 -13.56 -1.02 -6.93
C SER A 24 -14.19 -0.74 -5.57
N ALA A 25 -13.40 -0.23 -4.61
CA ALA A 25 -13.92 0.17 -3.29
C ALA A 25 -14.99 1.27 -3.40
N ALA A 26 -14.81 2.23 -4.32
CA ALA A 26 -15.79 3.26 -4.61
C ALA A 26 -17.11 2.68 -5.14
N GLN A 27 -17.02 1.66 -6.00
CA GLN A 27 -18.18 0.96 -6.57
C GLN A 27 -18.98 0.17 -5.53
N MET A 28 -18.35 -0.22 -4.42
CA MET A 28 -19.06 -0.86 -3.30
C MET A 28 -19.86 0.13 -2.45
N LEU A 29 -19.56 1.43 -2.53
CA LEU A 29 -20.25 2.50 -1.81
C LEU A 29 -21.27 3.26 -2.69
N GLY A 30 -21.19 3.12 -4.01
CA GLY A 30 -22.09 3.72 -4.99
C GLY A 30 -21.77 3.20 -6.40
N ASN A 31 -22.53 3.55 -7.44
CA ASN A 31 -22.39 2.85 -8.73
C ASN A 31 -21.16 3.26 -9.57
N SER A 32 -20.70 4.51 -9.47
CA SER A 32 -19.55 5.03 -10.22
C SER A 32 -18.85 6.17 -9.46
N CYS A 33 -17.60 6.46 -9.80
CA CYS A 33 -16.79 7.47 -9.14
C CYS A 33 -16.23 8.53 -10.08
N THR A 34 -15.90 9.69 -9.51
CA THR A 34 -14.98 10.65 -10.13
C THR A 34 -13.56 10.36 -9.66
N VAL A 35 -12.60 10.25 -10.57
CA VAL A 35 -11.17 10.14 -10.19
C VAL A 35 -10.53 11.53 -10.31
N VAL A 36 -9.89 12.00 -9.25
CA VAL A 36 -9.04 13.19 -9.25
C VAL A 36 -7.58 12.75 -9.34
N VAL A 37 -6.88 13.19 -10.38
CA VAL A 37 -5.48 12.84 -10.64
C VAL A 37 -4.60 14.08 -10.38
N PRO A 38 -3.91 14.16 -9.23
CA PRO A 38 -2.94 15.22 -8.98
C PRO A 38 -1.65 14.95 -9.76
N CYS A 39 -1.27 15.84 -10.68
CA CYS A 39 -0.08 15.64 -11.52
C CYS A 39 0.56 16.95 -11.99
N THR A 40 1.83 16.86 -12.42
CA THR A 40 2.53 17.95 -13.12
C THR A 40 2.29 17.88 -14.64
N ASP A 41 2.18 16.68 -15.19
CA ASP A 41 1.86 16.41 -16.59
C ASP A 41 0.52 15.68 -16.72
N SER A 42 -0.37 16.18 -17.58
CA SER A 42 -1.70 15.60 -17.82
C SER A 42 -1.67 14.25 -18.52
N SER A 43 -0.60 13.92 -19.25
CA SER A 43 -0.45 12.62 -19.95
C SER A 43 -0.52 11.41 -19.00
N VAL A 44 -0.22 11.62 -17.71
CA VAL A 44 -0.26 10.59 -16.66
C VAL A 44 -1.65 9.97 -16.47
N ALA A 45 -2.71 10.70 -16.83
CA ALA A 45 -4.09 10.26 -16.59
C ALA A 45 -4.71 9.48 -17.77
N ASP A 46 -4.02 9.32 -18.89
CA ASP A 46 -4.62 8.72 -20.10
C ASP A 46 -5.18 7.32 -19.84
N SER A 47 -4.48 6.52 -19.03
CA SER A 47 -4.84 5.13 -18.72
C SER A 47 -6.01 4.97 -17.74
N ILE A 48 -6.37 5.98 -16.94
CA ILE A 48 -7.43 5.81 -15.94
C ILE A 48 -8.82 6.02 -16.53
N SER A 49 -8.93 6.75 -17.65
CA SER A 49 -10.20 6.99 -18.33
C SER A 49 -10.84 5.70 -18.86
N SER A 50 -10.03 4.68 -19.16
CA SER A 50 -10.48 3.35 -19.62
C SER A 50 -10.90 2.42 -18.49
N THR A 51 -10.78 2.82 -17.22
CA THR A 51 -11.10 1.96 -16.08
C THR A 51 -12.62 1.89 -15.88
N SER A 52 -13.15 0.66 -15.77
CA SER A 52 -14.56 0.43 -15.49
C SER A 52 -14.96 1.05 -14.14
N GLY A 53 -16.15 1.63 -14.05
CA GLY A 53 -16.62 2.31 -12.83
C GLY A 53 -16.19 3.77 -12.68
N VAL A 54 -15.24 4.24 -13.48
CA VAL A 54 -14.88 5.66 -13.55
C VAL A 54 -15.88 6.38 -14.46
N ALA A 55 -16.63 7.32 -13.90
CA ALA A 55 -17.57 8.15 -14.67
C ALA A 55 -16.92 9.43 -15.21
N LYS A 56 -15.98 10.01 -14.45
CA LYS A 56 -15.29 11.24 -14.79
C LYS A 56 -13.86 11.24 -14.27
N VAL A 57 -12.94 11.83 -15.01
CA VAL A 57 -11.56 12.09 -14.59
C VAL A 57 -11.35 13.61 -14.52
N ILE A 58 -10.88 14.08 -13.36
CA ILE A 58 -10.44 15.46 -13.13
C ILE A 58 -8.93 15.44 -12.95
N ILE A 59 -8.20 15.94 -13.94
CA ILE A 59 -6.75 16.11 -13.86
C ILE A 59 -6.50 17.42 -13.13
N ALA A 60 -6.01 17.33 -11.89
CA ALA A 60 -5.57 18.47 -11.10
C ALA A 60 -4.12 18.77 -11.48
N LYS A 61 -3.92 19.68 -12.44
CA LYS A 61 -2.58 19.97 -12.96
C LYS A 61 -1.93 21.08 -12.14
N SER A 62 -0.74 20.84 -11.60
CA SER A 62 0.02 21.86 -10.88
C SER A 62 1.47 21.45 -10.64
N GLU A 63 2.40 22.40 -10.72
CA GLU A 63 3.81 22.19 -10.35
C GLU A 63 3.97 21.84 -8.86
N ILE A 64 2.98 22.14 -8.01
CA ILE A 64 3.01 21.80 -6.59
C ILE A 64 3.07 20.29 -6.34
N PHE A 65 2.64 19.48 -7.32
CA PHE A 65 2.68 18.03 -7.24
C PHE A 65 4.05 17.44 -7.57
N ALA A 66 5.05 18.25 -7.93
CA ALA A 66 6.41 17.77 -8.18
C ALA A 66 7.07 17.17 -6.94
N ASN A 67 6.80 17.75 -5.76
CA ASN A 67 7.28 17.25 -4.48
C ASN A 67 6.14 17.27 -3.48
N TYR A 68 6.01 16.21 -2.68
CA TYR A 68 4.94 16.12 -1.70
C TYR A 68 5.09 17.18 -0.60
N ASP A 69 4.16 18.14 -0.57
CA ASP A 69 3.89 19.02 0.58
C ASP A 69 2.41 18.88 0.91
N ALA A 70 2.13 18.29 2.06
CA ALA A 70 0.77 17.90 2.42
C ALA A 70 -0.20 19.08 2.50
N SER A 71 0.27 20.28 2.88
CA SER A 71 -0.56 21.49 2.92
C SER A 71 -0.93 21.98 1.52
N GLY A 72 0.08 22.14 0.66
CA GLY A 72 -0.06 22.57 -0.72
C GLY A 72 -0.89 21.60 -1.54
N TRP A 73 -0.59 20.30 -1.43
CA TRP A 73 -1.34 19.23 -2.10
C TRP A 73 -2.79 19.21 -1.66
N ALA A 74 -3.06 19.23 -0.35
CA ALA A 74 -4.43 19.25 0.14
C ALA A 74 -5.21 20.45 -0.37
N SER A 75 -4.60 21.65 -0.40
CA SER A 75 -5.27 22.85 -0.94
C SER A 75 -5.56 22.74 -2.43
N ALA A 76 -4.60 22.27 -3.23
CA ALA A 76 -4.73 22.18 -4.68
C ALA A 76 -5.72 21.08 -5.11
N ILE A 77 -5.69 19.92 -4.44
CA ILE A 77 -6.64 18.83 -4.68
C ILE A 77 -8.05 19.26 -4.25
N ASP A 78 -8.18 19.89 -3.08
CA ASP A 78 -9.46 20.37 -2.55
C ASP A 78 -10.14 21.38 -3.48
N SER A 79 -9.38 22.29 -4.12
CA SER A 79 -9.95 23.33 -4.99
C SER A 79 -10.65 22.79 -6.24
N VAL A 80 -10.34 21.56 -6.65
CA VAL A 80 -10.91 20.93 -7.86
C VAL A 80 -11.80 19.72 -7.56
N THR A 81 -11.75 19.22 -6.32
CA THR A 81 -12.49 18.02 -5.91
C THR A 81 -13.95 18.41 -5.63
N PRO A 82 -14.95 17.77 -6.26
CA PRO A 82 -16.36 18.06 -5.98
C PRO A 82 -16.76 17.64 -4.56
N GLU A 83 -17.96 18.03 -4.10
CA GLU A 83 -18.50 17.52 -2.83
C GLU A 83 -18.83 16.02 -2.93
N GLY A 84 -18.48 15.26 -1.90
CA GLY A 84 -18.72 13.82 -1.85
C GLY A 84 -17.86 13.09 -0.81
N THR A 85 -17.98 11.76 -0.81
CA THR A 85 -17.11 10.85 -0.07
C THR A 85 -15.78 10.71 -0.81
N ILE A 86 -14.68 11.00 -0.13
CA ILE A 86 -13.34 10.94 -0.72
C ILE A 86 -12.69 9.62 -0.32
N ILE A 87 -12.15 8.89 -1.31
CA ILE A 87 -11.45 7.63 -1.16
C ILE A 87 -9.99 7.85 -1.55
N THR A 88 -9.11 7.38 -0.69
CA THR A 88 -7.66 7.47 -0.84
C THR A 88 -7.04 6.11 -0.53
N SER A 89 -5.79 5.91 -0.94
CA SER A 89 -4.97 4.81 -0.43
C SER A 89 -4.59 5.03 1.04
N ALA A 90 -4.17 3.97 1.72
CA ALA A 90 -3.71 3.98 3.10
C ALA A 90 -2.18 4.08 3.23
N SER A 91 -1.47 4.49 2.17
CA SER A 91 -0.04 4.80 2.21
C SER A 91 0.26 5.96 3.20
N PRO A 92 1.49 6.09 3.72
CA PRO A 92 1.83 7.18 4.65
C PRO A 92 1.49 8.56 4.09
N GLN A 93 1.82 8.81 2.83
CA GLN A 93 1.53 10.04 2.12
C GLN A 93 0.02 10.27 1.95
N SER A 94 -0.72 9.23 1.55
CA SER A 94 -2.16 9.34 1.35
C SER A 94 -2.92 9.54 2.67
N LYS A 95 -2.47 8.93 3.78
CA LYS A 95 -3.05 9.14 5.11
C LYS A 95 -2.88 10.58 5.63
N ASP A 96 -1.70 11.18 5.42
CA ASP A 96 -1.46 12.60 5.76
C ASP A 96 -2.36 13.52 4.91
N LEU A 97 -2.42 13.28 3.59
CA LEU A 97 -3.29 14.03 2.68
C LEU A 97 -4.78 13.89 3.06
N ALA A 98 -5.25 12.68 3.32
CA ALA A 98 -6.63 12.37 3.66
C ALA A 98 -7.07 13.10 4.94
N ALA A 99 -6.23 13.09 5.99
CA ALA A 99 -6.51 13.80 7.24
C ALA A 99 -6.68 15.31 7.02
N ARG A 100 -5.86 15.91 6.14
CA ARG A 100 -5.94 17.33 5.82
C ARG A 100 -7.18 17.68 5.00
N LEU A 101 -7.51 16.88 3.99
CA LEU A 101 -8.73 17.06 3.20
C LEU A 101 -9.97 16.98 4.10
N ALA A 102 -10.01 16.02 5.01
CA ALA A 102 -11.09 15.87 5.97
C ALA A 102 -11.22 17.09 6.89
N ALA A 103 -10.11 17.57 7.45
CA ALA A 103 -10.10 18.75 8.31
C ALA A 103 -10.59 20.01 7.58
N ARG A 104 -10.11 20.23 6.33
CA ARG A 104 -10.51 21.38 5.50
C ARG A 104 -12.00 21.38 5.19
N ARG A 105 -12.57 20.22 4.90
CA ARG A 105 -13.99 20.04 4.57
C ARG A 105 -14.89 19.76 5.77
N LYS A 106 -14.32 19.68 6.98
CA LYS A 106 -15.02 19.28 8.22
C LYS A 106 -15.74 17.94 8.09
N LEU A 107 -15.11 16.98 7.42
CA LEU A 107 -15.62 15.62 7.21
C LEU A 107 -15.07 14.67 8.27
N SER A 108 -15.81 13.59 8.52
CA SER A 108 -15.32 12.46 9.31
C SER A 108 -14.25 11.68 8.54
N VAL A 109 -13.48 10.85 9.25
CA VAL A 109 -12.42 10.02 8.66
C VAL A 109 -12.57 8.57 9.12
N VAL A 110 -12.48 7.62 8.19
CA VAL A 110 -12.29 6.20 8.48
C VAL A 110 -11.01 5.75 7.80
N GLN A 111 -10.04 5.30 8.60
CA GLN A 111 -8.71 4.98 8.08
C GLN A 111 -8.51 3.48 7.94
N ASP A 112 -7.72 3.11 6.93
CA ASP A 112 -7.17 1.76 6.76
C ASP A 112 -8.27 0.68 6.63
N VAL A 113 -9.32 1.01 5.88
CA VAL A 113 -10.44 0.11 5.62
C VAL A 113 -9.97 -1.10 4.82
N VAL A 114 -10.41 -2.27 5.27
CA VAL A 114 -10.11 -3.57 4.67
C VAL A 114 -11.36 -4.33 4.22
N SER A 115 -12.55 -3.80 4.46
CA SER A 115 -13.79 -4.40 3.96
C SER A 115 -14.90 -3.37 3.90
N ILE A 116 -15.72 -3.46 2.86
CA ILE A 116 -16.93 -2.66 2.65
C ILE A 116 -18.09 -3.63 2.44
N GLN A 117 -19.10 -3.60 3.31
CA GLN A 117 -20.29 -4.47 3.19
C GLN A 117 -21.52 -3.69 3.61
N ASP A 118 -22.53 -3.60 2.73
CA ASP A 118 -23.79 -2.88 2.98
C ASP A 118 -23.59 -1.45 3.53
N GLY A 119 -22.58 -0.74 2.99
CA GLY A 119 -22.21 0.61 3.43
C GLY A 119 -21.46 0.69 4.77
N GLN A 120 -21.21 -0.45 5.43
CA GLN A 120 -20.37 -0.52 6.62
C GLN A 120 -18.91 -0.66 6.24
N LEU A 121 -18.06 0.07 6.96
CA LEU A 121 -16.61 0.11 6.73
C LEU A 121 -15.93 -0.64 7.88
N THR A 122 -15.14 -1.67 7.55
CA THR A 122 -14.39 -2.43 8.56
C THR A 122 -12.91 -2.14 8.45
N SER A 123 -12.27 -1.82 9.57
CA SER A 123 -10.84 -1.52 9.67
C SER A 123 -10.21 -2.26 10.86
N PRO A 124 -8.94 -2.68 10.77
CA PRO A 124 -8.23 -3.27 11.90
C PRO A 124 -7.82 -2.19 12.90
N VAL A 125 -8.00 -2.50 14.18
CA VAL A 125 -7.56 -1.66 15.31
C VAL A 125 -6.68 -2.47 16.25
N TYR A 126 -5.95 -1.79 17.13
CA TYR A 126 -4.99 -2.43 18.06
C TYR A 126 -4.00 -3.35 17.34
N SER A 127 -3.41 -2.89 16.23
CA SER A 127 -2.47 -3.67 15.41
C SER A 127 -3.08 -4.98 14.87
N GLY A 128 -4.34 -4.91 14.43
CA GLY A 128 -5.09 -6.04 13.87
C GLY A 128 -5.53 -7.06 14.91
N LYS A 129 -5.49 -6.75 16.21
CA LYS A 129 -6.02 -7.61 17.28
C LYS A 129 -7.53 -7.55 17.39
N ALA A 130 -8.15 -6.50 16.87
CA ALA A 130 -9.59 -6.41 16.74
C ALA A 130 -9.97 -5.76 15.41
N MET A 131 -11.20 -5.98 14.98
CA MET A 131 -11.80 -5.34 13.82
C MET A 131 -12.89 -4.39 14.31
N GLN A 132 -12.87 -3.16 13.81
CA GLN A 132 -13.91 -2.17 14.06
C GLN A 132 -14.73 -2.03 12.79
N THR A 133 -16.04 -2.19 12.91
CA THR A 133 -16.99 -1.94 11.83
C THR A 133 -17.82 -0.70 12.17
N VAL A 134 -17.87 0.26 11.25
CA VAL A 134 -18.60 1.53 11.43
C VAL A 134 -19.55 1.80 10.28
N SER A 135 -20.68 2.41 10.61
CA SER A 135 -21.53 3.12 9.65
C SER A 135 -21.28 4.61 9.78
N VAL A 136 -21.25 5.32 8.66
CA VAL A 136 -21.00 6.76 8.65
C VAL A 136 -22.18 7.51 8.07
N SER A 137 -22.56 8.62 8.71
CA SER A 137 -23.58 9.53 8.20
C SER A 137 -22.93 10.68 7.43
N GLY A 138 -23.33 10.85 6.17
CA GLY A 138 -22.85 11.94 5.31
C GLY A 138 -21.50 11.69 4.65
N ASN A 139 -20.94 12.75 4.05
CA ASN A 139 -19.65 12.71 3.37
C ASN A 139 -18.50 12.39 4.34
N THR A 140 -17.58 11.56 3.89
CA THR A 140 -16.50 11.00 4.71
C THR A 140 -15.23 10.91 3.88
N VAL A 141 -14.07 11.02 4.53
CA VAL A 141 -12.79 10.63 3.92
C VAL A 141 -12.43 9.22 4.37
N ILE A 142 -12.23 8.33 3.41
CA ILE A 142 -11.95 6.92 3.63
C ILE A 142 -10.56 6.63 3.07
N SER A 143 -9.66 6.04 3.87
CA SER A 143 -8.43 5.45 3.33
C SER A 143 -8.54 3.94 3.28
N ILE A 144 -8.17 3.37 2.14
CA ILE A 144 -8.28 1.95 1.82
C ILE A 144 -6.90 1.31 1.88
N ARG A 145 -6.79 0.19 2.57
CA ARG A 145 -5.54 -0.58 2.59
C ARG A 145 -5.24 -1.15 1.20
N GLN A 146 -3.99 -0.98 0.76
CA GLN A 146 -3.46 -1.54 -0.50
C GLN A 146 -3.56 -3.07 -0.52
N ASN A 147 -3.76 -3.65 -1.69
CA ASN A 147 -3.84 -5.10 -1.93
C ASN A 147 -4.99 -5.79 -1.14
N VAL A 148 -6.11 -5.10 -0.95
CA VAL A 148 -7.30 -5.66 -0.29
C VAL A 148 -8.47 -5.88 -1.25
N PHE A 149 -8.67 -4.94 -2.18
CA PHE A 149 -9.75 -5.01 -3.14
C PHE A 149 -9.18 -5.43 -4.49
N ASP A 150 -9.95 -6.20 -5.26
CA ASP A 150 -9.57 -6.51 -6.63
C ASP A 150 -9.53 -5.23 -7.47
N ALA A 151 -8.53 -5.10 -8.34
CA ALA A 151 -8.42 -3.97 -9.24
C ALA A 151 -9.60 -3.94 -10.23
N SER A 152 -10.23 -2.78 -10.40
CA SER A 152 -11.29 -2.63 -11.40
C SER A 152 -10.74 -2.89 -12.82
N PRO A 153 -11.45 -3.68 -13.65
CA PRO A 153 -10.98 -3.99 -15.00
C PRO A 153 -11.04 -2.77 -15.92
N ASP A 154 -10.34 -2.84 -17.05
CA ASP A 154 -10.54 -1.90 -18.15
C ASP A 154 -11.88 -2.17 -18.86
N GLY A 155 -12.37 -1.17 -19.61
CA GLY A 155 -13.65 -1.22 -20.34
C GLY A 155 -14.53 0.02 -20.13
N GLY A 156 -14.05 1.02 -19.38
CA GLY A 156 -14.67 2.34 -19.25
C GLY A 156 -14.32 3.28 -20.40
N SER A 157 -14.97 4.46 -20.39
CA SER A 157 -14.69 5.56 -21.30
C SER A 157 -15.12 6.87 -20.63
N ALA A 158 -14.42 7.22 -19.55
CA ALA A 158 -14.75 8.37 -18.72
C ALA A 158 -14.42 9.69 -19.43
N GLU A 159 -15.24 10.72 -19.20
CA GLU A 159 -14.92 12.08 -19.62
C GLU A 159 -13.71 12.61 -18.85
N VAL A 160 -12.74 13.19 -19.56
CA VAL A 160 -11.52 13.75 -18.97
C VAL A 160 -11.57 15.28 -19.02
N SER A 161 -11.36 15.92 -17.88
CA SER A 161 -11.22 17.38 -17.77
C SER A 161 -9.91 17.74 -17.09
N VAL A 162 -9.21 18.74 -17.63
CA VAL A 162 -7.98 19.29 -17.03
C VAL A 162 -8.31 20.60 -16.33
N ILE A 163 -7.89 20.71 -15.07
CA ILE A 163 -8.06 21.92 -14.26
C ILE A 163 -6.70 22.30 -13.68
N ASP A 164 -6.27 23.53 -13.96
CA ASP A 164 -5.08 24.09 -13.32
C ASP A 164 -5.39 24.34 -11.83
N ALA A 165 -4.72 23.59 -10.97
CA ALA A 165 -4.84 23.70 -9.53
C ALA A 165 -3.74 24.59 -8.96
N SER A 166 -4.04 25.29 -7.87
CA SER A 166 -3.05 26.09 -7.15
C SER A 166 -3.13 25.84 -5.65
N GLY A 167 -1.97 25.91 -5.00
CA GLY A 167 -1.83 25.73 -3.56
C GLY A 167 -0.62 26.50 -3.06
N ASN A 168 -0.55 26.70 -1.75
CA ASN A 168 0.59 27.35 -1.10
C ASN A 168 1.45 26.29 -0.41
N VAL A 169 2.74 26.25 -0.76
CA VAL A 169 3.72 25.37 -0.14
C VAL A 169 4.04 25.89 1.26
N ALA A 170 3.78 25.07 2.28
CA ALA A 170 4.15 25.41 3.66
C ALA A 170 5.51 24.81 4.05
N THR A 171 5.88 23.67 3.47
CA THR A 171 7.13 22.95 3.73
C THR A 171 7.89 22.74 2.43
N ALA A 172 9.17 23.08 2.40
CA ALA A 172 10.04 22.83 1.25
C ALA A 172 10.88 21.58 1.48
N VAL A 173 10.85 20.66 0.51
CA VAL A 173 11.78 19.52 0.46
C VAL A 173 13.17 20.05 0.14
N LYS A 174 14.14 19.85 1.05
CA LYS A 174 15.53 20.27 0.84
C LYS A 174 16.32 19.25 0.02
N GLU A 175 16.04 17.97 0.23
CA GLU A 175 16.75 16.88 -0.40
C GLU A 175 15.82 15.66 -0.48
N LEU A 176 15.86 14.97 -1.62
CA LEU A 176 15.15 13.71 -1.83
C LEU A 176 16.19 12.61 -2.06
N ILE A 177 16.42 11.79 -1.04
CA ILE A 177 17.38 10.70 -1.10
C ILE A 177 16.63 9.44 -1.54
N SER A 178 16.54 9.24 -2.86
CA SER A 178 16.05 8.00 -3.44
C SER A 178 17.16 6.95 -3.40
N ARG A 179 17.02 5.91 -2.59
CA ARG A 179 17.79 4.68 -2.82
C ARG A 179 17.15 3.98 -4.02
N ALA A 180 17.85 3.98 -5.15
CA ALA A 180 17.41 3.23 -6.32
C ALA A 180 17.25 1.76 -5.92
N SER A 181 16.04 1.22 -6.06
CA SER A 181 15.79 -0.20 -5.98
C SER A 181 15.19 -0.62 -7.31
N GLU A 182 15.75 -1.66 -7.90
CA GLU A 182 15.18 -2.31 -9.09
C GLU A 182 13.97 -3.20 -8.73
N ARG A 183 13.74 -3.44 -7.43
CA ARG A 183 12.65 -4.30 -6.92
C ARG A 183 11.41 -3.50 -6.56
N LEU A 184 10.27 -4.20 -6.58
CA LEU A 184 8.99 -3.70 -6.09
C LEU A 184 9.08 -3.30 -4.61
N ASP A 185 8.32 -2.28 -4.24
CA ASP A 185 8.14 -1.91 -2.85
C ASP A 185 7.31 -2.98 -2.12
N VAL A 186 7.67 -3.32 -0.88
CA VAL A 186 6.93 -4.29 -0.06
C VAL A 186 5.48 -3.88 0.20
N SER A 187 5.13 -2.58 0.15
CA SER A 187 3.73 -2.16 0.27
C SER A 187 2.89 -2.47 -0.97
N GLU A 188 3.55 -2.60 -2.13
CA GLU A 188 2.90 -2.79 -3.43
C GLU A 188 2.90 -4.27 -3.86
N ALA A 189 3.83 -5.07 -3.34
CA ALA A 189 4.05 -6.42 -3.82
C ALA A 189 2.96 -7.42 -3.40
N ASN A 190 2.56 -8.27 -4.34
CA ASN A 190 1.66 -9.40 -4.12
C ASN A 190 2.33 -10.60 -3.45
N ILE A 191 3.66 -10.70 -3.55
CA ILE A 191 4.47 -11.72 -2.90
C ILE A 191 5.63 -11.01 -2.21
N ILE A 192 5.87 -11.37 -0.95
CA ILE A 192 6.98 -10.82 -0.17
C ILE A 192 7.75 -11.98 0.44
N ILE A 193 9.06 -12.00 0.25
CA ILE A 193 9.98 -12.83 1.02
C ILE A 193 10.78 -11.93 1.95
N SER A 194 10.69 -12.17 3.26
CA SER A 194 11.16 -11.24 4.28
C SER A 194 12.16 -11.90 5.20
N GLY A 195 13.33 -11.25 5.36
CA GLY A 195 14.44 -11.72 6.17
C GLY A 195 14.46 -11.15 7.58
N GLY A 196 14.79 -12.00 8.55
CA GLY A 196 15.02 -11.59 9.94
C GLY A 196 16.49 -11.55 10.32
N ARG A 197 16.76 -11.13 11.56
CA ARG A 197 18.10 -11.24 12.17
C ARG A 197 18.63 -12.69 12.15
N GLY A 198 17.74 -13.68 12.09
CA GLY A 198 18.09 -15.09 11.94
C GLY A 198 18.88 -15.43 10.67
N MET A 199 18.93 -14.53 9.68
CA MET A 199 19.80 -14.65 8.49
C MET A 199 21.29 -14.47 8.80
N GLY A 200 21.66 -13.93 9.97
CA GLY A 200 23.04 -13.84 10.44
C GLY A 200 23.89 -12.71 9.87
N SER A 201 23.72 -12.34 8.59
CA SER A 201 24.41 -11.24 7.90
C SER A 201 23.52 -10.61 6.83
N PRO A 202 23.65 -9.31 6.50
CA PRO A 202 22.97 -8.71 5.35
C PRO A 202 23.34 -9.39 4.02
N ASP A 203 24.57 -9.91 3.87
CA ASP A 203 25.01 -10.60 2.64
C ASP A 203 24.12 -11.80 2.27
N ASN A 204 23.53 -12.45 3.28
CA ASN A 204 22.68 -13.61 3.08
C ASN A 204 21.28 -13.24 2.52
N PHE A 205 20.93 -11.95 2.47
CA PHE A 205 19.70 -11.49 1.78
C PHE A 205 19.77 -11.75 0.27
N SER A 206 20.95 -11.93 -0.30
CA SER A 206 21.14 -12.37 -1.69
C SER A 206 20.40 -13.69 -2.01
N HIS A 207 20.20 -14.58 -1.02
CA HIS A 207 19.38 -15.79 -1.20
C HIS A 207 17.89 -15.49 -1.29
N LEU A 208 17.41 -14.52 -0.50
CA LEU A 208 16.02 -14.05 -0.57
C LEU A 208 15.77 -13.35 -1.90
N GLU A 209 16.73 -12.56 -2.37
CA GLU A 209 16.71 -11.88 -3.65
C GLU A 209 16.59 -12.83 -4.83
N GLN A 210 17.37 -13.92 -4.87
CA GLN A 210 17.27 -14.92 -5.94
C GLN A 210 15.90 -15.60 -6.01
N ILE A 211 15.32 -15.92 -4.85
CA ILE A 211 13.96 -16.48 -4.77
C ILE A 211 12.93 -15.42 -5.17
N ALA A 212 13.15 -14.17 -4.76
CA ALA A 212 12.29 -13.06 -5.13
C ALA A 212 12.28 -12.81 -6.64
N ASP A 213 13.43 -12.89 -7.32
CA ASP A 213 13.53 -12.79 -8.78
C ASP A 213 12.73 -13.89 -9.48
N THR A 214 12.81 -15.10 -8.94
CA THR A 214 12.09 -16.26 -9.44
C THR A 214 10.57 -16.05 -9.32
N LEU A 215 10.11 -15.49 -8.19
CA LEU A 215 8.68 -15.31 -7.89
C LEU A 215 8.09 -13.97 -8.36
N GLY A 216 8.91 -13.02 -8.83
CA GLY A 216 8.49 -11.63 -8.98
C GLY A 216 8.08 -10.97 -7.64
N ALA A 217 8.72 -11.37 -6.53
CA ALA A 217 8.43 -10.89 -5.19
C ALA A 217 9.23 -9.64 -4.81
N ALA A 218 8.74 -8.90 -3.81
CA ALA A 218 9.58 -7.93 -3.10
C ALA A 218 10.35 -8.61 -1.96
N VAL A 219 11.48 -8.01 -1.58
CA VAL A 219 12.26 -8.44 -0.42
C VAL A 219 11.98 -7.51 0.75
N GLY A 220 11.52 -8.09 1.86
CA GLY A 220 11.27 -7.39 3.11
C GLY A 220 12.32 -7.70 4.18
N ALA A 221 12.26 -6.95 5.28
CA ALA A 221 13.09 -7.17 6.44
C ALA A 221 12.31 -6.95 7.74
N SER A 222 12.66 -7.70 8.78
CA SER A 222 12.24 -7.39 10.15
C SER A 222 12.95 -6.13 10.67
N ARG A 223 12.33 -5.39 11.59
CA ARG A 223 13.00 -4.29 12.29
C ARG A 223 14.31 -4.73 12.96
N ALA A 224 14.35 -5.93 13.52
CA ALA A 224 15.57 -6.44 14.14
C ALA A 224 16.73 -6.58 13.15
N ALA A 225 16.46 -6.83 11.87
CA ALA A 225 17.48 -6.87 10.83
C ALA A 225 17.94 -5.45 10.46
N VAL A 226 16.99 -4.54 10.20
CA VAL A 226 17.23 -3.13 9.88
C VAL A 226 18.02 -2.41 10.97
N ASP A 227 17.64 -2.60 12.24
CA ASP A 227 18.32 -1.99 13.39
C ASP A 227 19.72 -2.60 13.65
N THR A 228 20.00 -3.81 13.17
CA THR A 228 21.29 -4.50 13.37
C THR A 228 22.29 -4.20 12.24
N TRP A 229 21.80 -4.01 11.01
CA TRP A 229 22.63 -3.90 9.82
C TRP A 229 22.28 -2.67 9.01
N ASP A 230 23.21 -1.72 8.93
CA ASP A 230 23.03 -0.45 8.22
C ASP A 230 22.76 -0.62 6.71
N ASP A 231 23.21 -1.74 6.14
CA ASP A 231 23.02 -2.09 4.73
C ASP A 231 21.56 -2.40 4.38
N ILE A 232 20.74 -2.79 5.36
CA ILE A 232 19.31 -3.05 5.13
C ILE A 232 18.51 -1.76 5.33
N PRO A 233 17.96 -1.18 4.25
CA PRO A 233 17.24 0.07 4.35
C PRO A 233 15.93 -0.08 5.12
N HIS A 234 15.56 0.98 5.85
CA HIS A 234 14.26 1.08 6.52
C HIS A 234 13.06 0.91 5.55
N SER A 235 13.24 1.17 4.25
CA SER A 235 12.19 0.95 3.25
C SER A 235 11.79 -0.52 3.10
N MET A 236 12.64 -1.48 3.47
CA MET A 236 12.32 -2.91 3.50
C MET A 236 11.62 -3.32 4.80
N GLN A 237 11.57 -2.46 5.81
CA GLN A 237 11.05 -2.81 7.12
C GLN A 237 9.55 -3.11 7.08
N VAL A 238 9.18 -4.33 7.47
CA VAL A 238 7.78 -4.73 7.68
C VAL A 238 7.49 -4.80 9.18
N GLY A 239 6.37 -4.18 9.59
CA GLY A 239 5.91 -4.14 10.98
C GLY A 239 5.26 -2.82 11.37
N GLN A 240 4.88 -2.71 12.64
CA GLN A 240 4.16 -1.58 13.24
C GLN A 240 4.83 -0.22 12.99
N THR A 241 6.16 -0.16 13.02
CA THR A 241 6.94 1.06 12.77
C THR A 241 7.53 1.11 11.36
N GLY A 242 7.29 0.09 10.54
CA GLY A 242 7.66 0.04 9.14
C GLY A 242 6.42 0.12 8.26
N LYS A 243 6.38 -0.72 7.23
CA LYS A 243 5.23 -0.85 6.34
C LYS A 243 4.29 -1.94 6.85
N THR A 244 3.00 -1.63 6.78
CA THR A 244 1.92 -2.63 6.85
C THR A 244 1.63 -3.10 5.44
N VAL A 245 1.69 -4.40 5.22
CA VAL A 245 1.60 -5.06 3.92
C VAL A 245 0.47 -6.07 3.93
N ASN A 246 -0.11 -6.33 2.75
CA ASN A 246 -1.20 -7.30 2.58
C ASN A 246 -0.99 -8.20 1.35
N PRO A 247 0.17 -8.88 1.20
CA PRO A 247 0.42 -9.71 0.04
C PRO A 247 -0.47 -10.97 0.03
N ASN A 248 -0.58 -11.57 -1.15
CA ASN A 248 -1.15 -12.91 -1.29
C ASN A 248 -0.24 -13.97 -0.63
N LEU A 249 1.07 -13.78 -0.64
CA LEU A 249 2.03 -14.69 -0.03
C LEU A 249 3.12 -13.92 0.70
N TYR A 250 3.30 -14.23 1.99
CA TYR A 250 4.39 -13.73 2.80
C TYR A 250 5.27 -14.89 3.30
N ILE A 251 6.54 -14.89 2.93
CA ILE A 251 7.53 -15.90 3.35
C ILE A 251 8.46 -15.26 4.39
N ALA A 252 8.31 -15.63 5.65
CA ALA A 252 9.10 -15.14 6.77
C ALA A 252 10.31 -16.06 7.02
N VAL A 253 11.53 -15.58 6.78
CA VAL A 253 12.76 -16.38 6.90
C VAL A 253 13.62 -15.87 8.04
N GLY A 254 13.84 -16.70 9.07
CA GLY A 254 14.64 -16.32 10.24
C GLY A 254 14.02 -15.19 11.07
N ILE A 255 12.69 -15.05 11.02
CA ILE A 255 11.91 -14.05 11.78
C ILE A 255 11.21 -14.75 12.94
N SER A 256 11.35 -14.21 14.16
CA SER A 256 10.74 -14.81 15.36
C SER A 256 9.23 -14.60 15.47
N GLY A 257 8.67 -13.58 14.82
CA GLY A 257 7.24 -13.26 14.93
C GLY A 257 6.88 -12.39 16.14
N ALA A 258 7.75 -11.43 16.51
CA ALA A 258 7.38 -10.41 17.49
C ALA A 258 6.08 -9.70 17.10
N ILE A 259 5.25 -9.33 18.09
CA ILE A 259 3.93 -8.71 17.87
C ILE A 259 4.03 -7.48 16.95
N GLN A 260 5.10 -6.70 17.08
CA GLN A 260 5.35 -5.52 16.25
C GLN A 260 5.60 -5.88 14.78
N HIS A 261 6.23 -7.03 14.49
CA HIS A 261 6.38 -7.49 13.11
C HIS A 261 5.05 -8.00 12.57
N LEU A 262 4.36 -8.85 13.34
CA LEU A 262 3.04 -9.41 13.00
C LEU A 262 2.02 -8.30 12.70
N ALA A 263 2.05 -7.20 13.45
CA ALA A 263 1.20 -6.04 13.21
C ALA A 263 1.24 -5.52 11.77
N GLY A 264 2.37 -5.70 11.07
CA GLY A 264 2.56 -5.27 9.69
C GLY A 264 2.25 -6.32 8.64
N MET A 265 2.15 -7.61 8.96
CA MET A 265 2.02 -8.67 7.94
C MET A 265 0.98 -9.76 8.24
N ARG A 266 0.34 -9.75 9.41
CA ARG A 266 -0.61 -10.80 9.83
C ARG A 266 -1.87 -10.90 8.98
N SER A 267 -2.15 -9.91 8.14
CA SER A 267 -3.31 -9.93 7.23
C SER A 267 -2.95 -10.49 5.85
N SER A 268 -1.68 -10.88 5.62
CA SER A 268 -1.28 -11.60 4.42
C SER A 268 -2.16 -12.83 4.22
N LYS A 269 -2.54 -13.12 2.96
CA LYS A 269 -3.47 -14.21 2.66
C LYS A 269 -2.90 -15.59 2.99
N TYR A 270 -1.61 -15.79 2.71
CA TYR A 270 -0.85 -16.96 3.11
C TYR A 270 0.47 -16.56 3.75
N ILE A 271 0.81 -17.16 4.88
CA ILE A 271 2.05 -16.95 5.62
C ILE A 271 2.82 -18.27 5.68
N VAL A 272 4.02 -18.26 5.11
CA VAL A 272 5.00 -19.33 5.22
C VAL A 272 6.07 -18.88 6.19
N ALA A 273 6.42 -19.69 7.18
CA ALA A 273 7.50 -19.42 8.12
C ALA A 273 8.62 -20.46 8.00
N ILE A 274 9.86 -19.98 7.91
CA ILE A 274 11.09 -20.78 7.93
C ILE A 274 11.91 -20.32 9.13
N ASN A 275 12.02 -21.18 10.14
CA ASN A 275 12.79 -20.85 11.35
C ASN A 275 13.36 -22.12 11.98
N LYS A 276 14.61 -22.06 12.45
CA LYS A 276 15.26 -23.17 13.14
C LYS A 276 14.70 -23.45 14.53
N ASP A 277 14.11 -22.43 15.16
CA ASP A 277 13.49 -22.53 16.46
C ASP A 277 12.03 -22.94 16.31
N ALA A 278 11.72 -24.22 16.60
CA ALA A 278 10.38 -24.79 16.50
C ALA A 278 9.33 -24.06 17.37
N ASP A 279 9.77 -23.38 18.42
CA ASP A 279 8.91 -22.66 19.36
C ASP A 279 8.75 -21.17 19.00
N ALA A 280 9.29 -20.74 17.85
CA ALA A 280 9.21 -19.35 17.41
C ALA A 280 7.73 -18.89 17.27
N PRO A 281 7.34 -17.75 17.89
CA PRO A 281 5.96 -17.24 17.84
C PRO A 281 5.36 -17.08 16.43
N ILE A 282 6.18 -16.88 15.41
CA ILE A 282 5.74 -16.79 14.01
C ILE A 282 4.92 -18.01 13.57
N PHE A 283 5.23 -19.21 14.08
CA PHE A 283 4.53 -20.44 13.69
C PHE A 283 3.07 -20.47 14.15
N GLN A 284 2.71 -19.71 15.19
CA GLN A 284 1.31 -19.57 15.63
C GLN A 284 0.46 -18.76 14.64
N HIS A 285 1.10 -18.07 13.70
CA HIS A 285 0.47 -17.21 12.70
C HIS A 285 0.78 -17.63 11.27
N ALA A 286 1.53 -18.72 11.08
CA ALA A 286 1.86 -19.24 9.76
C ALA A 286 0.83 -20.28 9.32
N ASP A 287 0.43 -20.22 8.05
CA ASP A 287 -0.36 -21.28 7.41
C ASP A 287 0.52 -22.50 7.12
N TYR A 288 1.81 -22.26 6.84
CA TYR A 288 2.81 -23.30 6.59
C TYR A 288 4.09 -23.01 7.37
N GLY A 289 4.61 -24.00 8.10
CA GLY A 289 5.83 -23.89 8.89
C GLY A 289 6.89 -24.91 8.48
N ILE A 290 8.12 -24.45 8.27
CA ILE A 290 9.31 -25.27 8.03
C ILE A 290 10.29 -25.04 9.18
N VAL A 291 10.48 -26.07 10.00
CA VAL A 291 11.47 -26.06 11.10
C VAL A 291 12.81 -26.51 10.54
N ALA A 292 13.61 -25.55 10.09
CA ALA A 292 14.93 -25.77 9.51
C ALA A 292 15.75 -24.48 9.56
N THR A 293 17.05 -24.60 9.35
CA THR A 293 17.89 -23.42 9.10
C THR A 293 17.58 -22.83 7.71
N TRP A 294 17.88 -21.55 7.50
CA TRP A 294 17.65 -20.93 6.20
C TRP A 294 18.61 -21.52 5.15
N GLU A 295 19.81 -21.93 5.57
CA GLU A 295 20.85 -22.58 4.77
C GLU A 295 20.37 -23.90 4.18
N GLU A 296 19.57 -24.65 4.94
CA GLU A 296 18.98 -25.92 4.49
C GLU A 296 17.75 -25.68 3.61
N ALA A 297 16.87 -24.76 4.02
CA ALA A 297 15.56 -24.60 3.41
C ALA A 297 15.57 -23.79 2.09
N LEU A 298 16.30 -22.67 2.05
CA LEU A 298 16.24 -21.75 0.90
C LEU A 298 16.77 -22.36 -0.41
N PRO A 299 17.91 -23.09 -0.43
CA PRO A 299 18.38 -23.71 -1.67
C PRO A 299 17.40 -24.74 -2.24
N VAL A 300 16.75 -25.52 -1.37
CA VAL A 300 15.74 -26.52 -1.78
C VAL A 300 14.49 -25.83 -2.31
N LEU A 301 14.04 -24.76 -1.63
CA LEU A 301 12.90 -23.96 -2.07
C LEU A 301 13.17 -23.32 -3.44
N GLN A 302 14.33 -22.69 -3.61
CA GLN A 302 14.74 -22.08 -4.88
C GLN A 302 14.77 -23.12 -6.00
N SER A 303 15.46 -24.26 -5.79
CA SER A 303 15.52 -25.32 -6.79
C SER A 303 14.15 -25.87 -7.16
N SER A 304 13.25 -25.99 -6.20
CA SER A 304 11.90 -26.51 -6.43
C SER A 304 11.05 -25.53 -7.23
N LEU A 305 11.13 -24.23 -6.89
CA LEU A 305 10.42 -23.16 -7.62
C LEU A 305 10.92 -23.04 -9.06
N SER A 306 12.24 -23.06 -9.28
CA SER A 306 12.82 -23.01 -10.62
C SER A 306 12.46 -24.22 -11.48
N ALA A 307 12.14 -25.38 -10.88
CA ALA A 307 11.70 -26.56 -11.63
C ALA A 307 10.22 -26.51 -12.02
N MET A 308 9.43 -25.64 -11.40
CA MET A 308 7.98 -25.51 -11.63
C MET A 308 7.61 -24.42 -12.64
N MET A 309 8.52 -23.50 -12.95
CA MET A 309 8.32 -22.36 -13.86
C MET A 309 9.14 -22.52 -15.14
#